data_AF-A0A447P682-F1
#
_entry.id   AF-A0A447P682-F1
#
_cell.length_a   1.000
_cell.length_b   1.000
_cell.length_c   1.000
_cell.angle_alpha   90.00
_cell.angle_beta   90.00
_cell.angle_gamma   90.00
#
_symmetry.space_group_name_H-M   'P 1'
#
loop_
_entity.id
_entity.type
_entity.pdbx_description
1 polymer ?
#
loop_
_entity_poly.entity_id
_entity_poly.type
_entity_poly.pdbx_seq_one_letter_code
_entity_poly.pdbx_strand_id
1 'polypeptide(L)' 'MDRSDLFNVNAGIVKTWCSRSLKPAESVRGIITNPVNTTVAIAAEVLKKAGVYDKNKLFGVTTLDIIRSNTFVRRAER' A
#
# COMPACT_ATOMS: atom_id res chain seq x y z
N MET A 1 -8.25 21.22 -2.69
CA MET A 1 -7.33 20.19 -2.16
C MET A 1 -6.56 19.67 -3.35
N ASP A 2 -5.28 20.01 -3.40
CA ASP A 2 -4.42 19.59 -4.50
C ASP A 2 -3.97 18.15 -4.32
N ARG A 3 -3.48 17.56 -5.41
CA ARG A 3 -2.98 16.17 -5.41
C ARG A 3 -1.83 15.97 -4.40
N SER A 4 -1.06 17.02 -4.12
CA SER A 4 -0.03 17.07 -3.07
C SER A 4 -0.62 17.00 -1.67
N ASP A 5 -1.76 17.64 -1.42
CA ASP A 5 -2.41 17.62 -0.10
C ASP A 5 -2.91 16.22 0.22
N LEU A 6 -3.52 15.56 -0.76
CA LEU A 6 -4.00 14.19 -0.64
C LEU A 6 -2.84 13.21 -0.35
N PHE A 7 -1.69 13.43 -1.00
CA PHE A 7 -0.48 12.66 -0.72
C PHE A 7 -0.02 12.84 0.73
N ASN A 8 0.08 14.07 1.21
CA ASN A 8 0.54 14.36 2.57
C ASN A 8 -0.38 13.76 3.64
N VAL A 9 -1.69 13.86 3.45
CA VAL A 9 -2.69 13.26 4.34
C VAL A 9 -2.54 11.73 4.34
N ASN A 10 -2.51 11.10 3.17
CA ASN A 10 -2.44 9.65 3.06
C ASN A 10 -1.12 9.10 3.59
N ALA A 11 0.01 9.77 3.34
CA ALA A 11 1.32 9.41 3.88
C ALA A 11 1.32 9.47 5.41
N GLY A 12 0.75 10.52 6.00
CA GLY A 12 0.62 10.66 7.46
C GLY A 12 -0.24 9.57 8.08
N ILE A 13 -1.36 9.23 7.44
CA ILE A 13 -2.27 8.16 7.87
C ILE A 13 -1.53 6.82 7.84
N VAL A 14 -0.91 6.45 6.70
CA VAL A 14 -0.19 5.17 6.56
C VAL A 14 0.92 5.03 7.58
N LYS A 15 1.71 6.10 7.81
CA LYS A 15 2.76 6.11 8.81
C LYS A 15 2.22 5.84 10.22
N THR A 16 1.12 6.50 10.59
CA THR A 16 0.50 6.38 11.92
C THR A 16 -0.12 5.00 12.14
N TRP A 17 -0.75 4.42 11.12
CA TRP A 17 -1.30 3.07 11.21
C TRP A 17 -0.20 2.01 11.26
N CYS A 18 0.85 2.14 10.45
CA CYS A 18 1.98 1.19 10.47
C CYS A 18 2.72 1.21 11.81
N SER A 19 2.90 2.38 12.43
CA SER A 19 3.54 2.47 13.75
C SER A 19 2.68 1.90 14.89
N ARG A 20 1.35 1.91 14.75
CA ARG A 20 0.43 1.30 15.71
C ARG A 20 0.22 -0.20 15.51
N SER A 21 0.40 -0.71 14.30
CA SER A 21 0.17 -2.11 13.91
C SER A 21 1.44 -2.97 13.88
N LEU A 22 2.43 -2.65 14.74
CA LEU A 22 3.70 -3.37 14.78
C LEU A 22 3.58 -4.81 15.32
N LYS A 23 2.51 -5.11 16.07
CA LYS A 23 2.22 -6.44 16.62
C LYS A 23 0.89 -6.97 16.08
N PRO A 24 0.75 -8.28 15.79
CA PRO A 24 1.79 -9.33 15.89
C PRO A 24 2.77 -9.34 14.70
N ALA A 25 4.01 -9.78 14.95
CA ALA A 25 5.09 -9.86 13.96
C ALA A 25 4.77 -10.80 12.77
N GLU A 26 3.75 -11.64 12.92
CA GLU A 26 3.31 -12.57 11.88
C GLU A 26 2.33 -11.98 10.88
N SER A 27 1.81 -10.78 11.15
CA SER A 27 0.78 -10.14 10.33
C SER A 27 1.27 -9.82 8.90
N VAL A 28 0.40 -10.14 7.94
CA VAL A 28 0.54 -9.77 6.54
C VAL A 28 -0.14 -8.42 6.31
N ARG A 29 0.55 -7.49 5.65
CA ARG A 29 0.13 -6.08 5.51
C ARG A 29 -0.04 -5.72 4.03
N GLY A 30 -1.29 -5.48 3.64
CA GLY A 30 -1.66 -5.00 2.30
C GLY A 30 -1.97 -3.51 2.31
N ILE A 31 -1.23 -2.72 1.53
CA ILE A 31 -1.46 -1.27 1.39
C ILE A 31 -2.33 -1.00 0.16
N ILE A 32 -3.53 -0.45 0.39
CA ILE A 32 -4.46 -0.01 -0.67
C ILE A 32 -4.38 1.51 -0.86
N THR A 33 -4.00 2.24 0.18
CA THR A 33 -4.00 3.71 0.20
C THR A 33 -3.11 4.28 -0.90
N ASN A 34 -3.70 5.10 -1.77
CA ASN A 34 -2.98 5.76 -2.85
C ASN A 34 -2.11 6.92 -2.38
N PRO A 35 -0.98 7.18 -3.05
CA PRO A 35 -0.41 6.39 -4.14
C PRO A 35 0.34 5.16 -3.62
N VAL A 36 -0.05 3.96 -4.07
CA VAL A 36 0.49 2.67 -3.57
C VAL A 36 2.02 2.59 -3.68
N ASN A 37 2.60 3.11 -4.77
CA ASN A 37 4.04 3.11 -5.01
C ASN A 37 4.83 3.79 -3.89
N THR A 38 4.30 4.87 -3.31
CA THR A 38 4.98 5.64 -2.27
C THR A 38 4.55 5.19 -0.87
N THR A 39 3.28 4.87 -0.66
CA THR A 39 2.77 4.45 0.65
C THR A 39 3.34 3.11 1.11
N VAL A 40 3.61 2.18 0.19
CA VAL A 40 4.33 0.92 0.50
C VAL A 40 5.77 1.19 0.96
N ALA A 41 6.49 2.10 0.30
CA ALA A 41 7.84 2.48 0.71
C ALA A 41 7.86 3.12 2.10
N ILE A 42 6.89 4.01 2.39
CA ILE A 42 6.72 4.62 3.71
C ILE A 42 6.46 3.54 4.78
N ALA A 43 5.56 2.60 4.51
CA ALA A 43 5.27 1.50 5.42
C ALA A 43 6.51 0.64 5.68
N ALA A 44 7.30 0.33 4.64
CA ALA A 44 8.54 -0.43 4.77
C ALA A 44 9.54 0.27 5.70
N GLU A 45 9.74 1.57 5.55
CA GLU A 45 10.66 2.34 6.41
C GLU A 45 10.20 2.40 7.87
N VAL A 46 8.89 2.51 8.11
CA VAL A 46 8.33 2.47 9.49
C VAL A 46 8.59 1.10 10.12
N LEU A 47 8.36 0.02 9.38
CA LEU A 47 8.58 -1.35 9.87
C LEU A 47 10.07 -1.66 10.08
N LYS A 48 10.95 -1.16 9.21
CA LYS A 48 12.41 -1.30 9.35
C LYS A 48 12.91 -0.60 10.60
N LYS A 49 12.45 0.63 10.86
CA LYS A 49 12.78 1.38 12.09
C LYS A 49 12.31 0.67 13.37
N ALA A 50 11.24 -0.10 13.27
CA ALA A 50 10.73 -0.92 14.36
C ALA A 50 11.35 -2.32 14.46
N GLY A 51 12.24 -2.71 13.53
CA GLY A 51 12.90 -4.02 13.53
C GLY A 51 12.00 -5.22 13.18
N VAL A 52 10.79 -4.98 12.67
CA VAL A 52 9.78 -6.02 12.36
C VAL A 52 9.44 -6.10 10.87
N TYR A 53 10.30 -5.57 10.02
CA TYR A 53 10.12 -5.59 8.58
C TYR A 53 10.40 -6.97 7.99
N ASP A 54 9.40 -7.50 7.30
CA ASP A 54 9.51 -8.71 6.49
C ASP A 54 9.03 -8.37 5.07
N LYS A 55 9.95 -8.49 4.09
CA LYS A 55 9.69 -8.21 2.68
C LYS A 55 8.61 -9.11 2.07
N ASN A 56 8.39 -10.30 2.63
CA ASN A 56 7.40 -11.25 2.14
C ASN A 56 6.00 -10.96 2.71
N LYS A 57 5.88 -10.06 3.69
CA LYS A 57 4.64 -9.75 4.40
C LYS A 57 4.14 -8.32 4.19
N LEU A 58 4.80 -7.52 3.36
CA LEU A 58 4.34 -6.19 2.98
C LEU A 58 4.14 -6.13 1.46
N PHE A 59 2.92 -5.82 1.01
CA PHE A 59 2.63 -5.64 -0.41
C PHE A 59 1.67 -4.48 -0.66
N GLY A 60 1.79 -3.88 -1.84
CA GLY A 60 0.80 -2.95 -2.38
C GLY A 60 -0.27 -3.72 -3.15
N VAL A 61 -1.55 -3.38 -2.93
CA VAL A 61 -2.66 -4.02 -3.63
C VAL A 61 -2.83 -3.39 -5.01
N THR A 62 -2.39 -4.09 -6.05
CA THR A 62 -2.51 -3.68 -7.46
C THR A 62 -3.59 -4.45 -8.23
N THR A 63 -4.37 -5.28 -7.54
CA THR A 63 -5.38 -6.17 -8.14
C THR A 63 -6.43 -5.43 -8.97
N LEU A 64 -6.69 -4.15 -8.68
CA LEU A 64 -7.59 -3.30 -9.46
C LEU A 64 -7.14 -3.17 -10.93
N ASP A 65 -5.83 -3.11 -11.18
CA ASP A 65 -5.29 -2.97 -12.52
C ASP A 65 -5.46 -4.27 -13.33
N ILE A 66 -5.35 -5.43 -12.65
CA ILE A 66 -5.60 -6.74 -13.25
C ILE A 66 -7.06 -6.87 -13.67
N ILE A 67 -8.02 -6.58 -12.78
CA ILE A 67 -9.44 -6.73 -13.11
C ILE A 67 -9.89 -5.74 -14.19
N ARG A 68 -9.31 -4.54 -14.23
CA ARG A 68 -9.53 -3.57 -15.32
C ARG A 68 -8.99 -4.08 -16.64
N SER A 69 -7.75 -4.58 -16.65
CA SER A 69 -7.13 -5.15 -17.84
C SER A 69 -7.93 -6.34 -18.39
N ASN A 70 -8.35 -7.26 -17.53
CA ASN A 70 -9.21 -8.39 -17.90
C ASN A 70 -10.53 -7.92 -18.53
N THR A 71 -11.13 -6.86 -17.98
CA THR A 71 -12.37 -6.28 -18.52
C THR A 71 -12.14 -5.64 -19.89
N PHE A 72 -11.03 -4.93 -20.08
CA PHE A 72 -10.70 -4.29 -21.35
C PHE A 72 -10.38 -5.31 -22.44
N VAL A 73 -9.57 -6.33 -22.15
CA VAL A 73 -9.28 -7.42 -23.10
C VAL A 73 -10.56 -8.12 -23.54
N ARG A 74 -11.42 -8.51 -22.59
CA ARG A 74 -12.72 -9.14 -22.88
C ARG A 74 -13.63 -8.30 -23.77
N ARG A 75 -13.58 -6.97 -23.63
CA ARG A 75 -14.38 -6.04 -24.45
C ARG A 75 -13.80 -5.84 -25.84
N ALA A 76 -12.49 -5.94 -26.01
CA ALA A 76 -11.83 -5.81 -27.31
C ALA A 76 -11.95 -7.08 -28.18
N GLU A 77 -12.16 -8.24 -27.56
CA GLU A 77 -12.43 -9.52 -28.24
C GLU A 77 -13.88 -9.66 -28.77
N ARG A 78 -14.74 -8.67 -28.51
CA ARG A 78 -16.12 -8.60 -29.02
C ARG A 78 -16.22 -7.60 -30.15
#